data_AF-M3FU29-F1
#
_entry.id   AF-M3FU29-F1
#
_cell.length_a   1.000
_cell.length_b   1.000
_cell.length_c   1.000
_cell.angle_alpha   90.00
_cell.angle_beta   90.00
_cell.angle_gamma   90.00
#
_symmetry.space_group_name_H-M   'P 1'
#
loop_
_entity.id
_entity.type
_entity.pdbx_description
1 polymer ?
#
loop_
_entity_poly.entity_id
_entity_poly.type
_entity_poly.pdbx_seq_one_letter_code
_entity_poly.pdbx_strand_id
1 'polypeptide(L)' 'MKRLGRGAAELLTIAEDLRHHDIQLELLTGPLQGVYDPSGHGAALFAFFAGMAESEREYIREKSLEGQASARG' A
#
# COMPACT_ATOMS: atom_id res chain seq x y z
N MET A 1 -15.32 -10.91 -5.41
CA MET A 1 -15.22 -9.44 -5.38
C MET A 1 -13.81 -9.04 -5.79
N LYS A 2 -13.64 -8.55 -7.02
CA LYS A 2 -12.47 -7.75 -7.41
C LYS A 2 -12.94 -6.30 -7.32
N ARG A 3 -12.13 -5.40 -6.76
CA ARG A 3 -12.27 -3.93 -6.71
C ARG A 3 -12.23 -3.37 -5.28
N LEU A 4 -11.06 -3.49 -4.65
CA LEU A 4 -10.33 -2.39 -3.99
C LEU A 4 -8.84 -2.74 -4.14
N GLY A 5 -8.14 -2.11 -5.10
CA GLY A 5 -6.76 -2.43 -5.48
C GLY A 5 -6.64 -3.70 -6.34
N ARG A 6 -6.05 -3.61 -7.54
CA ARG A 6 -5.57 -4.76 -8.32
C ARG A 6 -4.17 -5.24 -7.87
N GLY A 7 -3.60 -4.61 -6.83
CA GLY A 7 -2.38 -5.01 -6.09
C GLY A 7 -2.16 -4.08 -4.89
N ALA A 8 -1.26 -4.42 -3.95
CA ALA A 8 -1.01 -3.57 -2.79
C ALA A 8 -0.31 -2.25 -3.18
N ALA A 9 0.40 -2.22 -4.30
CA ALA A 9 0.91 -0.99 -4.93
C ALA A 9 -0.18 0.04 -5.26
N GLU A 10 -1.32 -0.37 -5.85
CA GLU A 10 -2.41 0.56 -6.20
C GLU A 10 -3.09 1.08 -4.92
N LEU A 11 -3.23 0.21 -3.92
CA LEU A 11 -3.78 0.58 -2.62
C LEU A 11 -2.87 1.57 -1.88
N LEU A 12 -1.55 1.39 -1.97
CA LEU A 12 -0.59 2.39 -1.48
C LEU A 12 -0.77 3.72 -2.19
N THR A 13 -0.81 3.73 -3.53
CA THR A 13 -0.92 4.98 -4.29
C THR A 13 -2.14 5.78 -3.83
N ILE A 14 -3.28 5.13 -3.63
CA ILE A 14 -4.49 5.78 -3.10
C ILE A 14 -4.24 6.31 -1.68
N ALA A 15 -3.62 5.54 -0.79
CA ALA A 15 -3.34 5.97 0.58
C ALA A 15 -2.37 7.17 0.63
N GLU A 16 -1.33 7.17 -0.20
CA GLU A 16 -0.38 8.28 -0.25
C GLU A 16 -1.01 9.56 -0.79
N ASP A 17 -1.86 9.45 -1.81
CA ASP A 17 -2.57 10.59 -2.41
C ASP A 17 -3.55 11.22 -1.41
N LEU A 18 -4.31 10.38 -0.70
CA LEU A 18 -5.18 10.82 0.39
C LEU A 18 -4.40 11.53 1.50
N ARG A 19 -3.24 11.00 1.89
CA ARG A 19 -2.36 11.65 2.88
C ARG A 19 -1.81 12.98 2.38
N HIS A 20 -1.35 13.04 1.13
CA HIS A 20 -0.80 14.27 0.54
C HIS A 20 -1.82 15.40 0.47
N HIS A 21 -3.08 15.05 0.26
CA HIS A 21 -4.19 16.00 0.16
C HIS A 21 -4.96 16.23 1.47
N ASP A 22 -4.50 15.65 2.58
CA ASP A 22 -5.17 15.72 3.90
C ASP A 22 -6.63 15.23 3.86
N ILE A 23 -6.89 14.19 3.08
CA ILE A 23 -8.22 13.60 2.89
C ILE A 23 -8.37 12.37 3.77
N GLN A 24 -9.48 12.32 4.51
CA GLN A 24 -9.83 11.19 5.37
C GLN A 24 -10.29 9.97 4.55
N LEU A 25 -9.93 8.78 5.04
CA LEU A 25 -10.39 7.50 4.48
C LEU A 25 -11.48 6.91 5.38
N GLU A 26 -12.68 6.69 4.83
CA GLU A 26 -13.76 5.99 5.53
C GLU A 26 -13.89 4.54 5.02
N LEU A 27 -13.70 3.59 5.93
CA LEU A 27 -13.96 2.18 5.70
C LEU A 27 -15.36 1.85 6.22
N LEU A 28 -16.29 1.59 5.29
CA LEU A 28 -17.71 1.44 5.61
C LEU A 28 -18.06 0.11 6.29
N THR A 29 -17.24 -0.93 6.13
CA THR A 29 -17.51 -2.29 6.65
C THR A 29 -16.22 -3.05 6.95
N GLY A 30 -16.31 -4.09 7.78
CA GLY A 30 -15.20 -5.00 8.09
C GLY A 30 -14.55 -4.72 9.45
N PRO A 31 -13.49 -5.47 9.83
CA PRO A 31 -12.85 -5.36 11.15
C PRO A 31 -12.11 -4.03 11.34
N LEU A 32 -11.81 -3.32 10.25
CA LEU A 32 -11.19 -1.99 10.24
C LEU A 32 -12.22 -0.91 9.87
N GLN A 33 -13.50 -1.11 10.17
CA GLN A 33 -14.52 -0.07 9.93
C GLN A 33 -14.18 1.20 10.73
N GLY A 34 -14.29 2.37 10.10
CA GLY A 34 -14.03 3.65 10.75
C GLY A 34 -13.51 4.72 9.79
N VAL A 35 -13.30 5.92 10.34
CA VAL A 35 -12.72 7.07 9.64
C VAL A 35 -11.27 7.24 10.08
N TYR A 36 -10.37 7.34 9.11
CA TYR A 36 -8.94 7.41 9.32
C TYR A 36 -8.41 8.74 8.80
N ASP A 37 -7.95 9.57 9.74
CA ASP A 37 -7.28 10.84 9.49
C ASP A 37 -5.78 10.62 9.18
N PRO A 38 -5.25 11.16 8.08
CA PRO A 38 -3.85 11.00 7.71
C PRO A 38 -2.85 11.69 8.64
N SER A 39 -3.28 12.69 9.43
CA SER A 39 -2.44 13.51 10.31
C SER A 39 -2.61 13.23 11.82
N GLY A 40 -3.50 12.29 12.18
CA GLY A 40 -3.85 11.99 13.58
C GLY A 40 -3.90 10.49 13.91
N HIS A 41 -4.91 10.07 14.70
CA HIS A 41 -5.07 8.67 15.13
C HIS A 41 -5.22 7.67 13.96
N GLY A 42 -5.63 8.14 12.78
CA GLY A 42 -5.73 7.32 11.57
C GLY A 42 -4.41 7.10 10.84
N ALA A 43 -3.34 7.83 11.17
CA ALA A 43 -2.05 7.79 10.46
C ALA A 43 -1.39 6.40 10.49
N ALA A 44 -1.68 5.59 11.50
CA ALA A 44 -1.17 4.22 11.61
C ALA A 44 -1.60 3.34 10.43
N LEU A 45 -2.82 3.51 9.91
CA LEU A 45 -3.30 2.76 8.75
C LEU A 45 -2.52 3.15 7.48
N PHE A 46 -2.26 4.45 7.30
CA PHE A 46 -1.46 4.95 6.19
C PHE A 46 0.01 4.48 6.28
N ALA A 47 0.59 4.45 7.48
CA ALA A 47 1.93 3.92 7.72
C ALA A 47 2.00 2.41 7.45
N PHE A 48 0.97 1.64 7.82
CA PHE A 48 0.87 0.22 7.50
C PHE A 48 0.86 -0.02 5.98
N PHE A 49 0.07 0.75 5.22
CA PHE A 49 0.08 0.66 3.77
C PHE A 49 1.45 0.98 3.17
N ALA A 50 2.14 2.01 3.68
CA ALA A 50 3.51 2.34 3.28
C ALA A 50 4.48 1.17 3.48
N GLY A 51 4.44 0.52 4.65
CA GLY A 51 5.29 -0.64 4.95
C GLY A 51 5.02 -1.84 4.03
N MET A 52 3.75 -2.12 3.72
CA MET A 52 3.42 -3.20 2.78
C MET A 52 3.97 -2.96 1.38
N ALA A 53 3.93 -1.72 0.91
CA ALA A 53 4.42 -1.38 -0.42
C ALA A 53 5.94 -1.37 -0.52
N GLU A 54 6.65 -0.99 0.54
CA GLU A 54 8.10 -1.16 0.62
C GLU A 54 8.48 -2.64 0.50
N SER A 55 7.76 -3.52 1.21
CA SER A 55 7.98 -4.97 1.14
C SER A 55 7.67 -5.55 -0.26
N GLU A 56 6.57 -5.14 -0.91
CA GLU A 56 6.27 -5.56 -2.28
C GLU A 56 7.34 -5.08 -3.27
N ARG A 57 7.81 -3.83 -3.14
CA ARG A 57 8.87 -3.28 -3.99
C ARG A 57 10.17 -4.07 -3.82
N GLU A 58 10.53 -4.40 -2.59
CA GLU A 58 11.73 -5.20 -2.29
C GLU A 58 11.63 -6.60 -2.90
N TYR A 59 10.49 -7.27 -2.74
CA TYR A 59 10.24 -8.57 -3.34
C TYR A 59 10.38 -8.57 -4.88
N ILE A 60 9.79 -7.59 -5.56
CA ILE A 60 9.90 -7.44 -7.02
C ILE A 60 11.36 -7.21 -7.44
N ARG A 61 12.10 -6.40 -6.68
CA ARG A 61 13.51 -6.11 -6.94
C ARG A 61 14.37 -7.36 -6.84
N GLU A 62 14.17 -8.16 -5.79
CA GLU A 62 14.89 -9.42 -5.59
C GLU A 62 14.66 -10.39 -6.75
N LYS A 63 13.41 -10.63 -7.13
CA LYS A 63 13.04 -11.49 -8.26
C LYS A 63 13.63 -11.01 -9.60
N SER A 64 13.72 -9.70 -9.79
CA SER A 64 14.33 -9.11 -11.00
C SER A 64 15.84 -9.39 -11.07
N LEU A 65 16.56 -9.32 -9.95
CA LEU A 65 17.99 -9.61 -9.88
C LEU A 65 18.27 -11.09 -10.11
N GLU A 66 17.49 -11.99 -9.51
CA GLU A 66 17.56 -13.44 -9.74
C GLU A 66 17.37 -13.78 -11.23
N GLY A 67 16.35 -13.17 -11.87
CA GLY A 67 16.08 -13.37 -13.29
C GLY A 67 17.23 -12.88 -14.19
N GLN A 68 17.83 -11.72 -13.88
CA GLN A 68 18.99 -11.20 -14.60
C GLN A 68 20.23 -12.09 -14.44
N ALA A 69 20.46 -12.64 -13.25
CA ALA A 69 21.56 -13.57 -13.00
C ALA A 69 21.37 -14.88 -13.76
N SER A 70 20.15 -15.44 -13.75
CA SER A 70 19.82 -16.67 -14.49
C SER A 70 19.90 -16.49 -16.01
N ALA A 71 19.65 -15.30 -16.55
CA ALA A 71 19.77 -15.02 -17.99
C ALA A 71 21.22 -14.81 -18.46
N ARG A 72 22.15 -14.59 -17.53
CA ARG A 72 23.58 -14.39 -17.81
C ARG A 72 24.44 -15.65 -17.69
N GLY A 73 23.90 -16.71 -17.07
CA GLY A 73 24.55 -18.03 -16.97
C GLY A 73 24.01 -18.97 -18.03
#